data_AF-A0A357THZ1-F1
#
_entry.id   AF-A0A357THZ1-F1
#
_cell.length_a   1.000
_cell.length_b   1.000
_cell.length_c   1.000
_cell.angle_alpha   90.00
_cell.angle_beta   90.00
_cell.angle_gamma   90.00
#
_symmetry.space_group_name_H-M   'P 1'
#
loop_
_entity.id
_entity.type
_entity.pdbx_description
1 polymer ?
#
loop_
_entity_poly.entity_id
_entity_poly.type
_entity_poly.pdbx_seq_one_letter_code
_entity_poly.pdbx_strand_id
1 'polypeptide(L)'
;MKRPRGITFLLLLAVVLPLGQARADKALNALKPFLRTHCLECHGPDKQKNEIRFDTLGTDLTDLRTLEIWQDALDQLNLGEMPPK
;
A
#
# COMPACT_ATOMS: atom_id res chain seq x y z
N MET A 1 -54.41 -3.78 -2.27
CA MET A 1 -53.04 -3.93 -2.82
C MET A 1 -52.27 -2.61 -2.71
N LYS A 2 -51.35 -2.47 -1.75
CA LYS A 2 -50.34 -1.41 -1.77
C LYS A 2 -48.99 -2.08 -1.46
N ARG A 3 -48.26 -2.45 -2.51
CA ARG A 3 -46.90 -2.99 -2.36
C ARG A 3 -46.08 -1.93 -1.62
N PRO A 4 -45.44 -2.26 -0.48
CA PRO A 4 -44.73 -1.28 0.33
C PRO A 4 -43.44 -0.89 -0.38
N ARG A 5 -43.53 0.13 -1.24
CA ARG A 5 -42.41 0.67 -2.02
C ARG A 5 -41.20 1.09 -1.16
N GLY A 6 -41.43 1.36 0.13
CA GLY A 6 -40.37 1.71 1.09
C GLY A 6 -39.50 0.53 1.56
N ILE A 7 -40.01 -0.71 1.58
CA ILE A 7 -39.25 -1.86 2.08
C ILE A 7 -38.11 -2.22 1.11
N THR A 8 -38.36 -2.15 -0.20
CA THR A 8 -37.34 -2.36 -1.22
C THR A 8 -36.25 -1.29 -1.18
N PHE A 9 -36.61 -0.04 -0.90
CA PHE A 9 -35.65 1.07 -0.80
C PHE A 9 -34.77 0.95 0.46
N LEU A 10 -35.34 0.53 1.59
CA LEU A 10 -34.60 0.24 2.83
C LEU A 10 -33.64 -0.94 2.68
N LEU A 11 -34.05 -2.00 1.97
CA LEU A 11 -33.20 -3.15 1.69
C LEU A 11 -32.03 -2.78 0.77
N LEU A 12 -32.24 -1.91 -0.23
CA LEU A 12 -31.16 -1.41 -1.10
C LEU A 12 -30.15 -0.55 -0.33
N LEU A 13 -30.60 0.31 0.60
CA LEU A 13 -29.72 1.16 1.38
C LEU A 13 -28.82 0.35 2.35
N ALA A 14 -29.36 -0.72 2.93
CA ALA A 14 -28.63 -1.60 3.85
C ALA A 14 -27.50 -2.40 3.17
N VAL A 15 -27.61 -2.66 1.85
CA VAL A 15 -26.60 -3.42 1.08
C VAL A 15 -25.46 -2.52 0.58
N VAL A 16 -25.71 -1.24 0.33
CA VAL A 16 -24.66 -0.31 -0.18
C VAL A 16 -23.80 0.28 0.94
N LEU A 17 -24.36 0.45 2.15
CA LEU A 17 -23.67 1.07 3.29
C LEU A 17 -22.38 0.35 3.76
N PRO A 18 -22.28 -0.99 3.78
CA PRO A 18 -21.07 -1.66 4.28
C PRO A 18 -19.92 -1.70 3.28
N LEU A 19 -20.13 -1.40 1.98
CA LEU A 19 -19.05 -1.42 0.98
C LEU A 19 -18.01 -0.31 1.17
N GLY A 20 -18.36 0.78 1.88
CA GLY A 20 -17.45 1.91 2.13
C GLY A 20 -16.47 1.73 3.29
N GLN A 21 -16.47 0.57 3.97
CA GLN A 21 -15.64 0.32 5.16
C GLN A 21 -14.36 -0.45 4.88
N ALA A 22 -13.97 -0.64 3.60
CA ALA A 22 -12.66 -1.17 3.27
C ALA A 22 -11.57 -0.19 3.76
N ARG A 23 -11.03 -0.43 4.94
CA ARG A 23 -9.85 0.28 5.42
C ARG A 23 -8.64 -0.39 4.79
N ALA A 24 -7.87 0.36 4.02
CA ALA A 24 -6.51 -0.03 3.74
C ALA A 24 -5.81 -0.24 5.09
N ASP A 25 -5.21 -1.42 5.29
CA ASP A 25 -4.45 -1.69 6.51
C ASP A 25 -3.36 -0.63 6.67
N LYS A 26 -3.05 -0.26 7.92
CA LYS A 26 -1.86 0.53 8.27
C LYS A 26 -0.58 -0.33 8.09
N ALA A 27 -0.46 -1.02 6.97
CA ALA A 27 0.41 -2.17 6.74
C ALA A 27 1.91 -1.85 6.72
N LEU A 28 2.30 -0.57 6.58
CA LEU A 28 3.72 -0.21 6.49
C LEU A 28 4.51 -0.52 7.77
N ASN A 29 3.89 -0.38 8.95
CA ASN A 29 4.61 -0.64 10.21
C ASN A 29 5.09 -2.08 10.32
N ALA A 30 4.33 -3.04 9.78
CA ALA A 30 4.70 -4.45 9.77
C ALA A 30 5.89 -4.74 8.82
N LEU A 31 6.11 -3.88 7.82
CA LEU A 31 7.21 -4.01 6.85
C LEU A 31 8.53 -3.39 7.34
N LYS A 32 8.52 -2.57 8.40
CA LYS A 32 9.72 -1.91 8.92
C LYS A 32 10.87 -2.89 9.24
N PRO A 33 10.64 -4.07 9.85
CA PRO A 33 11.71 -5.04 10.07
C PRO A 33 12.35 -5.53 8.76
N PHE A 34 11.54 -5.84 7.75
CA PHE A 34 12.03 -6.29 6.44
C PHE A 34 12.89 -5.20 5.77
N LEU A 35 12.40 -3.97 5.71
CA LEU A 35 13.15 -2.85 5.10
C LEU A 35 14.46 -2.60 5.84
N ARG A 36 14.45 -2.63 7.17
CA ARG A 36 15.66 -2.46 7.98
C ARG A 36 16.71 -3.53 7.69
N THR A 37 16.29 -4.79 7.58
CA THR A 37 17.22 -5.91 7.38
C THR A 37 17.77 -5.98 5.95
N HIS A 38 16.97 -5.65 4.94
CA HIS A 38 17.32 -5.96 3.54
C HIS A 38 17.50 -4.73 2.64
N CYS A 39 16.97 -3.56 3.01
CA CYS A 39 16.93 -2.41 2.12
C CYS A 39 17.77 -1.23 2.63
N LEU A 40 17.70 -0.91 3.94
CA LEU A 40 18.23 0.36 4.46
C LEU A 40 19.77 0.46 4.48
N GLU A 41 20.51 -0.65 4.45
CA GLU A 41 21.97 -0.60 4.37
C GLU A 41 22.45 0.08 3.07
N CYS A 42 21.73 -0.13 1.96
CA CYS A 42 22.06 0.44 0.65
C CYS A 42 21.16 1.60 0.22
N HIS A 43 19.97 1.71 0.81
CA HIS A 43 18.92 2.67 0.45
C HIS A 43 18.39 3.41 1.70
N GLY A 44 19.30 3.86 2.55
CA GLY A 44 19.04 4.55 3.82
C GLY A 44 19.85 5.84 3.95
N PRO A 45 20.01 6.38 5.17
CA PRO A 45 20.68 7.66 5.36
C PRO A 45 22.18 7.63 4.99
N ASP A 46 22.85 6.52 5.25
CA ASP A 46 24.30 6.38 5.07
C ASP A 46 24.69 6.10 3.62
N LYS A 47 23.83 5.41 2.87
CA LYS A 47 24.04 5.05 1.47
C LYS A 47 22.72 5.14 0.70
N GLN A 48 22.76 5.86 -0.42
CA GLN A 48 21.59 6.19 -1.23
C GLN A 48 21.79 5.64 -2.65
N LYS A 49 21.89 4.32 -2.78
CA LYS A 49 22.11 3.69 -4.09
C LYS A 49 20.95 4.05 -5.02
N ASN A 50 21.31 4.53 -6.21
CA ASN A 50 20.36 5.05 -7.22
C ASN A 50 19.41 6.12 -6.69
N GLU A 51 19.83 6.90 -5.68
CA GLU A 51 19.04 8.00 -5.10
C GLU A 51 17.71 7.56 -4.45
N ILE A 52 17.57 6.27 -4.13
CA ILE A 52 16.38 5.73 -3.44
C ILE A 52 16.63 5.66 -1.93
N ARG A 53 15.64 6.13 -1.16
CA ARG A 53 15.63 6.12 0.31
C ARG A 53 14.33 5.62 0.91
N PHE A 54 14.31 4.36 1.34
CA PHE A 54 13.11 3.75 1.93
C PHE A 54 12.82 4.21 3.36
N ASP A 55 13.78 4.83 4.04
CA ASP A 55 13.58 5.37 5.39
C ASP A 55 12.78 6.68 5.41
N THR A 56 12.74 7.39 4.27
CA THR A 56 11.98 8.62 4.08
C THR A 56 10.89 8.51 3.01
N LEU A 57 10.84 7.41 2.26
CA LEU A 57 9.81 7.16 1.26
C LEU A 57 8.44 7.06 1.95
N GLY A 58 7.52 7.93 1.54
CA GLY A 58 6.14 7.92 2.04
C GLY A 58 5.37 6.67 1.60
N THR A 59 4.11 6.59 2.01
CA THR A 59 3.18 5.53 1.59
C THR A 59 1.93 6.06 0.94
N ASP A 60 1.96 7.32 0.54
CA ASP A 60 0.90 7.89 -0.27
C ASP A 60 1.08 7.38 -1.70
N LEU A 61 0.34 6.33 -2.05
CA LEU A 61 0.37 5.75 -3.40
C LEU A 61 -0.41 6.58 -4.42
N THR A 62 -1.01 7.71 -4.02
CA THR A 62 -1.57 8.69 -4.96
C THR A 62 -0.51 9.66 -5.49
N ASP A 63 0.62 9.78 -4.79
CA ASP A 63 1.80 10.44 -5.31
C ASP A 63 2.51 9.52 -6.32
N LEU A 64 2.61 10.00 -7.56
CA LEU A 64 3.13 9.19 -8.68
C LEU A 64 4.56 8.70 -8.41
N ARG A 65 5.41 9.56 -7.84
CA ARG A 65 6.81 9.21 -7.58
C ARG A 65 6.92 8.14 -6.50
N THR A 66 6.12 8.27 -5.44
CA THR A 66 6.05 7.28 -4.37
C THR A 66 5.57 5.93 -4.91
N LEU A 67 4.53 5.94 -5.74
CA LEU A 67 4.00 4.73 -6.39
C LEU A 67 5.05 4.04 -7.27
N GLU A 68 5.73 4.79 -8.13
CA GLU A 68 6.79 4.25 -9.01
C GLU A 68 7.89 3.55 -8.21
N ILE A 69 8.41 4.20 -7.15
CA ILE A 69 9.50 3.61 -6.35
C ILE A 69 9.06 2.32 -5.65
N TRP A 70 7.83 2.28 -5.12
CA TRP A 70 7.30 1.07 -4.50
C TRP A 70 7.07 -0.06 -5.52
N GLN A 71 6.62 0.27 -6.74
CA GLN A 71 6.47 -0.69 -7.82
C GLN A 71 7.83 -1.26 -8.26
N ASP A 72 8.82 -0.39 -8.48
CA ASP A 72 10.19 -0.81 -8.84
C ASP A 72 10.79 -1.71 -7.76
N ALA A 73 10.60 -1.37 -6.48
CA ALA A 73 11.05 -2.20 -5.37
C ALA A 73 10.42 -3.59 -5.42
N LEU A 74 9.10 -3.68 -5.64
CA LEU A 74 8.39 -4.95 -5.76
C LEU A 74 8.88 -5.75 -6.97
N ASP A 75 9.14 -5.10 -8.09
CA ASP A 75 9.63 -5.76 -9.31
C ASP A 75 11.04 -6.33 -9.10
N GLN A 76 11.94 -5.60 -8.46
CA GLN A 76 13.28 -6.10 -8.13
C GLN A 76 13.24 -7.31 -7.16
N LEU A 77 12.31 -7.31 -6.20
CA LEU A 77 12.09 -8.46 -5.31
C LEU A 77 11.54 -9.67 -6.08
N ASN A 78 10.58 -9.45 -6.99
CA ASN A 78 10.00 -10.52 -7.82
C ASN A 78 11.02 -11.12 -8.80
N LEU A 79 11.94 -10.30 -9.31
CA LEU A 79 13.04 -10.73 -10.17
C LEU A 79 14.16 -11.44 -9.38
N GLY A 80 14.20 -11.28 -8.05
CA GLY A 80 15.26 -11.82 -7.20
C GLY A 80 16.59 -11.08 -7.31
N GLU A 81 16.59 -9.88 -7.89
CA GLU A 81 17.77 -9.00 -8.03
C GLU A 81 18.08 -8.25 -6.72
N MET A 82 17.07 -8.08 -5.88
CA MET A 82 17.20 -7.48 -4.56
C MET A 82 16.68 -8.43 -3.46
N PRO A 83 17.33 -8.45 -2.29
CA PRO A 83 18.66 -7.89 -2.01
C PRO A 83 19.76 -8.65 -2.79
N PRO A 84 20.87 -7.97 -3.16
CA PRO A 84 21.98 -8.62 -3.87
C PRO A 84 22.69 -9.65 -2.97
N LYS A 85 23.30 -10.67 -3.58
CA LYS A 85 24.14 -11.67 -2.88
C LYS A 85 25.51 -11.14 -2.50
#